data_AF-A0A1H0X599-F1
#
_entry.id   AF-A0A1H0X599-F1
#
_cell.length_a   1.000
_cell.length_b   1.000
_cell.length_c   1.000
_cell.angle_alpha   90.00
_cell.angle_beta   90.00
_cell.angle_gamma   90.00
#
_symmetry.space_group_name_H-M   'P 1'
#
loop_
_entity.id
_entity.type
_entity.pdbx_description
1 polymer ?
#
loop_
_entity_poly.entity_id
_entity_poly.type
_entity_poly.pdbx_seq_one_letter_code
_entity_poly.pdbx_strand_id
1 'polypeptide(L)' 'MASVYIVLKIVALLAIIIIPLAGPKRKKSAYATGTSKFAVNEDGYLEHYAGNTVHHHPVQ' A
#
# COMPACT_ATOMS: atom_id res chain seq x y z
N MET A 1 -41.51 -13.09 -13.25
CA MET A 1 -41.04 -12.78 -11.89
C MET A 1 -40.21 -13.92 -11.28
N ALA A 2 -40.67 -15.17 -11.34
CA ALA A 2 -39.94 -16.33 -10.79
C ALA A 2 -38.56 -16.60 -11.43
N SER A 3 -38.43 -16.41 -12.74
CA SER A 3 -37.15 -16.61 -13.46
C SER A 3 -36.04 -15.68 -12.97
N VAL A 4 -36.35 -14.40 -12.77
CA VAL A 4 -35.41 -13.40 -12.25
C VAL A 4 -34.95 -13.79 -10.84
N TYR A 5 -35.85 -14.33 -10.02
CA TYR A 5 -35.54 -14.75 -8.66
C TYR A 5 -34.59 -15.95 -8.62
N ILE A 6 -34.74 -16.88 -9.57
CA ILE A 6 -33.84 -18.04 -9.73
C ILE A 6 -32.45 -17.57 -10.15
N VAL A 7 -32.37 -16.68 -11.14
CA VAL A 7 -31.08 -16.11 -11.60
C VAL A 7 -30.39 -15.37 -10.46
N LEU A 8 -31.12 -14.56 -9.70
CA LEU A 8 -30.56 -13.81 -8.57
C LEU A 8 -30.01 -14.74 -7.47
N LYS A 9 -30.71 -15.83 -7.16
CA LYS A 9 -30.23 -16.84 -6.20
C LYS A 9 -28.92 -17.48 -6.65
N ILE A 10 -28.80 -17.83 -7.93
CA ILE A 10 -27.59 -18.45 -8.48
C ILE A 10 -26.41 -17.48 -8.41
N VAL A 11 -26.63 -16.22 -8.81
CA VAL A 11 -25.58 -15.17 -8.76
C VAL A 11 -25.13 -14.92 -7.32
N ALA A 12 -26.05 -14.89 -6.36
CA ALA A 12 -25.72 -14.70 -4.94
C ALA A 12 -24.85 -15.84 -4.39
N LEU A 13 -25.17 -17.09 -4.73
CA LEU A 13 -24.37 -18.26 -4.36
C LEU A 13 -22.94 -18.19 -4.92
N LEU A 14 -22.79 -17.78 -6.18
CA LEU A 14 -21.47 -17.61 -6.80
C LEU A 14 -20.66 -16.48 -6.15
N ALA A 15 -21.30 -15.37 -5.81
CA ALA A 15 -20.64 -14.24 -5.16
C ALA A 15 -20.04 -14.61 -3.80
N ILE A 16 -20.75 -15.41 -3.00
CA ILE A 16 -20.26 -15.90 -1.69
C ILE A 16 -18.96 -16.70 -1.83
N ILE A 17 -18.79 -17.42 -2.94
CA ILE A 17 -17.58 -18.22 -3.20
C ILE A 17 -16.44 -17.36 -3.74
N ILE A 18 -16.74 -16.41 -4.63
CA ILE A 18 -15.73 -15.61 -5.32
C ILE A 18 -15.16 -14.48 -4.44
N ILE A 19 -15.98 -13.85 -3.60
CA ILE A 19 -15.56 -12.72 -2.76
C ILE A 19 -14.41 -13.08 -1.79
N PRO A 20 -14.44 -14.21 -1.06
CA PRO A 20 -13.33 -14.62 -0.20
C PRO A 20 -12.07 -14.98 -0.99
N LEU A 21 -12.22 -15.57 -2.17
CA LEU A 21 -11.11 -15.91 -3.07
C LEU A 21 -10.44 -14.66 -3.64
N ALA A 22 -11.21 -13.61 -3.91
CA ALA A 22 -10.74 -12.31 -4.35
C ALA A 22 -10.22 -11.44 -3.18
N GLY A 23 -9.76 -12.08 -2.10
CA GLY A 23 -9.20 -11.45 -0.89
C GLY A 23 -8.28 -10.26 -1.19
N PRO A 24 -8.07 -9.38 -0.20
CA PRO A 24 -7.57 -8.02 -0.41
C PRO A 24 -6.40 -8.05 -1.40
N LYS A 25 -6.60 -7.42 -2.58
CA LYS A 25 -5.55 -7.22 -3.56
C LYS A 25 -4.42 -6.56 -2.80
N ARG A 26 -3.41 -7.36 -2.43
CA ARG A 26 -2.16 -6.85 -1.88
C ARG A 26 -1.61 -5.99 -3.00
N LYS A 27 -1.92 -4.69 -2.95
CA LYS A 27 -1.08 -3.70 -3.63
C LYS A 27 0.30 -4.08 -3.13
N LYS A 28 1.18 -4.49 -4.04
CA LYS A 28 2.60 -4.49 -3.75
C LYS A 28 2.90 -3.02 -3.44
N SER A 29 2.68 -2.57 -2.20
CA SER A 29 3.47 -1.45 -1.72
C SER A 29 4.86 -2.00 -1.87
N ALA A 30 5.63 -1.43 -2.79
CA ALA A 30 7.05 -1.69 -2.84
C ALA A 30 7.49 -1.62 -1.38
N TYR A 31 7.96 -2.75 -0.85
CA TYR A 31 8.49 -2.79 0.49
C TYR A 31 9.70 -1.89 0.36
N ALA A 32 9.53 -0.62 0.72
CA ALA A 32 10.61 0.33 0.76
C ALA A 32 11.41 -0.13 1.98
N THR A 33 12.25 -1.15 1.78
CA THR A 33 13.47 -1.36 2.55
C THR A 33 14.37 -0.16 2.27
N GLY A 34 13.89 1.03 2.60
CA GLY A 34 14.73 2.19 2.78
C GLY A 34 15.33 1.99 4.14
N THR A 35 16.58 1.53 4.18
CA THR A 35 17.45 1.86 5.31
C THR A 35 17.20 3.33 5.62
N SER A 36 16.69 3.63 6.80
CA SER A 36 16.36 5.01 7.16
C SER A 36 17.59 5.85 6.86
N LYS A 37 17.44 6.88 6.02
CA LYS A 37 18.57 7.72 5.60
C LYS A 37 19.04 8.65 6.72
N PHE A 38 18.98 8.20 7.97
CA PHE A 38 19.43 8.98 9.12
C PHE A 38 20.76 8.41 9.61
N ALA A 39 21.74 9.29 9.74
CA ALA A 39 23.04 9.02 10.35
C ALA A 39 23.22 9.93 11.55
N VAL A 40 23.99 9.49 12.54
CA VAL A 40 24.34 10.31 13.71
C VAL A 40 25.54 11.18 13.32
N ASN A 41 25.43 12.50 13.49
CA ASN A 41 26.54 13.43 13.29
C ASN A 41 27.56 13.34 14.45
N GLU A 42 28.70 14.02 14.33
CA GLU A 42 29.76 14.00 15.36
C GLU A 42 29.29 14.57 16.72
N ASP A 43 28.26 15.43 16.70
CA ASP A 43 27.61 16.02 17.86
C ASP A 43 26.52 15.12 18.50
N GLY A 44 26.29 13.93 17.95
CA GLY A 44 25.34 12.95 18.50
C GLY A 44 23.88 13.13 18.06
N TYR A 45 23.59 14.02 17.11
CA TYR A 45 22.25 14.26 16.57
C TYR A 45 21.97 13.42 15.31
N LEU A 46 20.72 13.00 15.14
CA LEU A 46 20.28 12.29 13.93
C LEU A 46 20.04 13.28 12.78
N GLU A 47 20.81 13.14 11.71
CA GLU A 47 20.73 13.96 10.49
C GLU A 47 20.52 13.09 9.25
N HIS A 48 19.90 13.65 8.21
CA HIS A 48 19.62 12.92 6.98
C HIS A 48 20.89 12.81 6.12
N TYR A 49 21.31 11.58 5.78
CA TYR A 49 22.51 11.29 4.98
C TYR A 49 22.35 11.85 3.55
N ALA A 50 22.89 13.05 3.32
CA ALA A 50 22.87 13.75 2.05
C ALA A 50 24.03 13.30 1.13
N GLY A 51 24.11 12.01 0.82
CA GLY A 51 25.01 11.46 -0.20
C GLY A 51 24.55 11.71 -1.65
N ASN A 52 23.49 12.49 -1.85
CA ASN A 52 23.04 12.91 -3.18
C ASN A 52 22.45 14.32 -3.06
N THR A 53 22.85 15.19 -3.98
CA THR A 53 22.47 16.61 -4.11
C THR A 53 20.95 16.79 -4.23
N VAL A 54 20.23 16.70 -3.12
CA VAL A 54 18.83 17.09 -3.07
C VAL A 54 18.81 18.51 -2.54
N HIS A 55 18.70 19.46 -3.48
CA HIS A 55 18.43 20.86 -3.21
C HIS A 55 17.25 20.98 -2.24
N HIS A 56 17.54 21.31 -0.99
CA HIS A 56 16.52 21.77 -0.05
C HIS A 56 16.08 23.16 -0.50
N HIS A 57 14.87 23.27 -1.04
CA HIS A 57 14.25 24.58 -1.22
C HIS A 57 13.95 25.17 0.16
N PRO A 58 14.39 26.41 0.45
CA PRO A 58 14.01 27.06 1.70
C PRO A 58 12.52 27.42 1.63
N VAL A 59 11.79 27.04 2.67
CA VAL A 59 10.43 27.53 2.91
C VAL A 59 10.57 28.89 3.60
N GLN A 60 10.10 29.94 2.93
CA GLN A 60 9.95 31.28 3.52
C GLN A 60 8.80 31.32 4.52
#